data_AF-A0A522V7G3-F1
#
_entry.id   AF-A0A522V7G3-F1
#
_cell.length_a   1.000
_cell.length_b   1.000
_cell.length_c   1.000
_cell.angle_alpha   90.00
_cell.angle_beta   90.00
_cell.angle_gamma   90.00
#
_symmetry.space_group_name_H-M   'P 1'
#
loop_
_entity.id
_entity.type
_entity.pdbx_description
1 polymer ?
#
loop_
_entity_poly.entity_id
_entity_poly.type
_entity_poly.pdbx_seq_one_letter_code
_entity_poly.pdbx_strand_id
1 'polypeptide(L)'
;MKPKPKSKMSDLEDRRITAAAKSDPDNLPLDDAMLSRMRPVAKAAPELVAMARGPGRPRLENPKLAIKLRLSPDVVSYFRATGKGWQTRIDETLRKAVGL
;
A
#
# COMPACT_ATOMS: atom_id res chain seq x y z
N MET A 1 -7.91 7.88 12.13
CA MET A 1 -7.02 8.53 11.14
C MET A 1 -7.92 9.17 10.10
N LYS A 2 -7.96 10.51 9.97
CA LYS A 2 -8.68 11.13 8.86
C LYS A 2 -7.93 10.74 7.57
N PRO A 3 -8.62 10.35 6.47
CA PRO A 3 -7.94 10.11 5.21
C PRO A 3 -7.18 11.38 4.82
N LYS A 4 -5.91 11.26 4.42
CA LYS A 4 -5.18 12.42 3.90
C LYS A 4 -5.96 12.97 2.70
N PRO A 5 -6.16 14.29 2.59
CA PRO A 5 -6.80 14.86 1.41
C PRO A 5 -5.98 14.44 0.20
N LYS A 6 -6.63 13.82 -0.80
CA LYS A 6 -5.99 13.59 -2.09
C LYS A 6 -5.61 14.97 -2.62
N SER A 7 -4.31 15.24 -2.76
CA SER A 7 -3.83 16.45 -3.45
C SER A 7 -4.48 16.42 -4.84
N LYS A 8 -5.38 17.35 -5.12
CA LYS A 8 -5.92 17.47 -6.47
C LYS A 8 -4.78 17.99 -7.34
N MET A 9 -4.42 17.28 -8.41
CA MET A 9 -3.47 17.81 -9.39
C MET A 9 -3.97 19.16 -9.87
N SER A 10 -3.05 20.13 -9.98
CA SER A 10 -3.40 21.43 -10.53
C SER A 10 -3.45 21.36 -12.06
N ASP A 11 -4.30 22.19 -12.68
CA ASP A 11 -4.42 22.26 -14.14
C ASP A 11 -3.07 22.51 -14.84
N LEU A 12 -2.16 23.24 -14.19
CA LEU A 12 -0.83 23.51 -14.71
C LEU A 12 0.05 22.25 -14.70
N GLU A 13 -0.02 21.45 -13.65
CA GLU A 13 0.71 20.18 -13.56
C GLU A 13 0.15 19.17 -14.56
N ASP A 14 -1.18 19.07 -14.69
CA ASP A 14 -1.82 18.20 -15.67
C ASP A 14 -1.41 18.52 -17.11
N ARG A 15 -1.34 19.82 -17.45
CA ARG A 15 -0.84 20.26 -18.77
C ARG A 15 0.62 19.89 -18.99
N ARG A 16 1.48 20.05 -17.97
CA ARG A 16 2.89 19.67 -18.05
C ARG A 16 3.08 18.17 -18.26
N ILE A 17 2.34 17.34 -17.51
CA ILE A 17 2.36 15.89 -17.66
C ILE A 17 1.89 15.48 -19.06
N THR A 18 0.80 16.09 -19.53
CA THR A 18 0.25 15.80 -20.87
C THR A 18 1.23 16.18 -21.98
N ALA A 19 1.89 17.34 -21.86
CA ALA A 19 2.90 17.78 -22.83
C ALA A 19 4.12 16.84 -22.85
N ALA A 20 4.58 16.40 -21.68
CA ALA A 20 5.68 15.44 -21.56
C ALA A 20 5.33 14.10 -22.22
N ALA A 21 4.14 13.56 -21.95
CA ALA A 21 3.69 12.31 -22.58
C ALA A 21 3.58 12.43 -24.11
N LYS A 22 3.12 13.56 -24.63
CA LYS A 22 3.04 13.79 -26.09
C LYS A 22 4.40 13.94 -26.78
N SER A 23 5.44 14.32 -26.03
CA SER A 23 6.79 14.45 -26.57
C SER A 23 7.55 13.12 -26.67
N ASP A 24 7.07 12.07 -25.99
CA ASP A 24 7.65 10.73 -26.00
C ASP A 24 6.90 9.82 -26.99
N PRO A 25 7.50 9.45 -28.14
CA PRO A 25 6.85 8.60 -29.14
C PRO A 25 6.50 7.19 -28.64
N ASP A 26 7.24 6.68 -27.64
CA ASP A 26 7.06 5.33 -27.12
C ASP A 26 6.00 5.26 -26.00
N ASN A 27 5.55 6.42 -25.50
CA ASN A 27 4.65 6.51 -24.36
C ASN A 27 3.57 7.58 -24.55
N LEU A 28 2.92 7.56 -25.72
CA LEU A 28 1.81 8.43 -26.03
C LEU A 28 0.60 8.17 -25.11
N PRO A 29 -0.19 9.21 -24.77
CA PRO A 29 -1.46 9.03 -24.09
C PRO A 29 -2.40 8.11 -24.88
N LEU A 30 -3.17 7.29 -24.17
CA LEU A 30 -4.23 6.48 -24.79
C LEU A 30 -5.29 7.39 -25.42
N ASP A 31 -5.66 7.12 -26.67
CA ASP A 31 -6.82 7.72 -27.29
C ASP A 31 -8.12 6.97 -26.91
N ASP A 32 -9.27 7.56 -27.22
CA ASP A 32 -10.58 7.01 -26.87
C ASP A 32 -10.86 5.67 -27.56
N ALA A 33 -10.34 5.46 -28.77
CA ALA A 33 -10.53 4.23 -29.52
C ALA A 33 -9.71 3.07 -28.92
N MET A 34 -8.47 3.35 -28.50
CA MET A 34 -7.61 2.42 -27.77
C MET A 34 -8.23 2.06 -26.43
N LEU A 35 -8.74 3.05 -25.69
CA LEU A 35 -9.38 2.84 -24.39
C LEU A 35 -10.63 1.96 -24.52
N SER A 36 -11.47 2.21 -25.52
CA SER A 36 -12.69 1.43 -25.79
C SER A 36 -12.40 -0.05 -26.09
N ARG A 37 -11.23 -0.36 -26.64
CA ARG A 37 -10.81 -1.74 -26.99
C ARG A 37 -10.19 -2.50 -25.80
N MET A 38 -9.94 -1.85 -24.67
CA MET A 38 -9.34 -2.49 -23.50
C MET A 38 -10.28 -3.55 -22.91
N ARG A 39 -9.73 -4.72 -22.59
CA ARG A 39 -10.47 -5.85 -22.00
C ARG A 39 -9.63 -6.45 -20.85
N PRO A 40 -10.26 -7.11 -19.86
CA PRO A 40 -9.52 -7.75 -18.78
C PRO A 40 -8.46 -8.71 -19.31
N VAL A 41 -7.25 -8.69 -18.74
CA VAL A 41 -6.15 -9.59 -19.15
C VAL A 41 -6.55 -11.07 -19.09
N ALA A 42 -7.39 -11.45 -18.13
CA ALA A 42 -7.94 -12.80 -18.03
C ALA A 42 -8.80 -13.23 -19.23
N LYS A 43 -9.30 -12.29 -20.04
CA LYS A 43 -10.06 -12.56 -21.27
C LYS A 43 -9.20 -12.37 -22.52
N ALA A 44 -8.25 -11.43 -22.51
CA ALA A 44 -7.46 -11.04 -23.67
C ALA A 44 -6.14 -11.82 -23.82
N ALA A 45 -5.54 -12.23 -22.71
CA ALA A 45 -4.25 -12.93 -22.62
C ALA A 45 -4.20 -13.78 -21.32
N PRO A 46 -4.96 -14.89 -21.25
CA PRO A 46 -5.06 -15.72 -20.04
C PRO A 46 -3.71 -16.25 -19.53
N GLU A 47 -2.77 -16.52 -20.42
CA GLU A 47 -1.41 -16.97 -20.14
C GLU A 47 -0.61 -15.97 -19.29
N LEU A 48 -0.93 -14.69 -19.39
CA LEU A 48 -0.29 -13.63 -18.61
C LEU A 48 -0.90 -13.47 -17.22
N VAL A 49 -2.05 -14.08 -16.91
CA VAL A 49 -2.75 -13.87 -15.62
C VAL A 49 -1.90 -14.31 -14.44
N ALA A 50 -1.22 -15.45 -14.56
CA ALA A 50 -0.32 -15.97 -13.53
C ALA A 50 0.93 -15.09 -13.36
N MET A 51 1.34 -14.39 -14.43
CA MET A 51 2.52 -13.52 -14.46
C MET A 51 2.22 -12.09 -14.01
N ALA A 52 1.01 -11.58 -14.30
CA ALA A 52 0.56 -10.22 -14.01
C ALA A 52 0.17 -10.00 -12.54
N ARG A 53 -0.16 -11.07 -11.83
CA ARG A 53 -0.39 -11.06 -10.38
C ARG A 53 0.55 -12.06 -9.75
N GLY A 54 1.84 -11.74 -9.71
CA GLY A 54 2.75 -12.43 -8.80
C GLY A 54 2.07 -12.51 -7.42
N PRO A 55 2.08 -13.67 -6.74
CA PRO A 55 1.39 -13.79 -5.47
C PRO A 55 1.91 -12.65 -4.59
N GLY A 56 0.98 -11.83 -4.07
CA GLY A 56 1.34 -10.88 -3.02
C GLY A 56 2.10 -11.61 -1.91
N ARG A 57 2.83 -10.88 -1.06
CA ARG A 57 3.64 -11.47 0.02
C ARG A 57 2.92 -12.69 0.60
N PRO A 58 3.53 -13.90 0.53
CA PRO A 58 2.91 -15.11 1.03
C PRO A 58 2.30 -14.87 2.41
N ARG A 59 1.09 -15.38 2.61
CA ARG A 59 0.42 -15.26 3.91
C ARG A 59 1.33 -15.90 4.95
N LEU A 60 1.63 -15.17 6.03
CA LEU A 60 2.33 -15.74 7.17
C LEU A 60 1.44 -16.83 7.79
N GLU A 61 2.03 -17.96 8.18
CA GLU A 61 1.30 -19.03 8.87
C GLU A 61 0.73 -18.55 10.20
N ASN A 62 1.49 -17.73 10.93
CA ASN A 62 1.10 -17.16 12.23
C ASN A 62 1.31 -15.64 12.25
N PRO A 63 0.38 -14.84 11.67
CA PRO A 63 0.47 -13.38 11.67
C PRO A 63 0.16 -12.81 13.06
N LYS A 64 0.78 -11.67 13.40
CA LYS A 64 0.39 -10.91 14.61
C LYS A 64 -1.07 -10.45 14.49
N LEU A 65 -1.86 -10.66 15.54
CA LEU A 65 -3.26 -10.26 15.57
C LEU A 65 -3.41 -8.79 15.93
N ALA A 66 -4.09 -8.02 15.08
CA ALA A 66 -4.44 -6.64 15.37
C ALA A 66 -5.71 -6.57 16.24
N ILE A 67 -5.54 -6.53 17.56
CA ILE A 67 -6.63 -6.46 18.52
C ILE A 67 -6.81 -5.05 19.11
N LYS A 68 -8.02 -4.76 19.60
CA LYS A 68 -8.29 -3.57 20.41
C LYS A 68 -8.00 -3.89 21.88
N LEU A 69 -6.85 -3.46 22.39
CA LEU A 69 -6.44 -3.62 23.78
C LEU A 69 -6.35 -2.25 24.46
N ARG A 70 -6.84 -2.14 25.70
CA ARG A 70 -6.63 -0.96 26.55
C ARG A 70 -5.48 -1.25 27.50
N LEU A 71 -4.49 -0.37 27.52
CA LEU A 71 -3.33 -0.42 28.41
C LEU A 71 -3.29 0.85 29.24
N SER A 72 -2.67 0.78 30.42
CA SER A 72 -2.47 1.94 31.28
C SER A 72 -1.67 3.03 30.55
N PRO A 73 -2.00 4.33 30.73
CA PRO A 73 -1.38 5.42 29.99
C PRO A 73 0.14 5.53 30.19
N ASP A 74 0.63 5.24 31.39
CA ASP A 74 2.04 5.19 31.77
C ASP A 74 2.80 4.11 30.98
N VAL A 75 2.24 2.91 30.85
CA VAL A 75 2.81 1.81 30.05
C VAL A 75 2.96 2.24 28.59
N VAL A 76 1.89 2.81 28.00
CA VAL A 76 1.94 3.26 26.60
C VAL A 76 2.96 4.39 26.41
N SER A 77 3.03 5.32 27.36
CA SER A 77 3.96 6.44 27.33
C SER A 77 5.41 5.98 27.41
N TYR A 78 5.72 5.07 28.34
CA TYR A 78 7.03 4.45 28.49
C TYR A 78 7.48 3.80 27.18
N PHE A 79 6.68 2.91 26.59
CA PHE A 79 7.07 2.25 25.35
C PHE A 79 7.18 3.25 24.21
N ARG A 80 6.26 4.21 24.03
CA ARG A 80 6.37 5.22 22.98
C ARG A 80 7.66 6.05 23.06
N ALA A 81 8.14 6.35 24.27
CA ALA A 81 9.40 7.07 24.47
C ALA A 81 10.61 6.29 23.94
N THR A 82 10.53 4.95 23.83
CA THR A 82 11.57 4.11 23.21
C THR A 82 11.66 4.26 21.69
N GLY A 83 10.80 5.09 21.06
CA GLY A 83 10.89 5.45 19.66
C GLY A 83 10.42 4.38 18.68
N LYS A 84 10.98 4.37 17.47
CA LYS A 84 10.60 3.41 16.41
C LYS A 84 10.74 1.97 16.94
N GLY A 85 9.73 1.15 16.69
CA GLY A 85 9.68 -0.24 17.16
C GLY A 85 9.09 -0.44 18.56
N TRP A 86 8.53 0.59 19.20
CA TRP A 86 7.93 0.45 20.53
C TRP A 86 6.81 -0.61 20.63
N GLN A 87 6.02 -0.79 19.56
CA GLN A 87 4.99 -1.83 19.49
C GLN A 87 5.60 -3.24 19.49
N THR A 88 6.77 -3.42 18.91
CA THR A 88 7.50 -4.70 18.95
C THR A 88 8.05 -4.95 20.36
N ARG A 89 8.61 -3.92 21.00
CA ARG A 89 9.13 -4.06 22.38
C ARG A 89 8.05 -4.41 23.39
N ILE A 90 6.86 -3.80 23.30
CA ILE A 90 5.78 -4.14 24.22
C ILE A 90 5.27 -5.57 24.00
N ASP A 91 5.19 -6.02 22.74
CA ASP A 91 4.85 -7.41 22.40
C ASP A 91 5.88 -8.40 22.98
N GLU A 92 7.17 -8.14 22.81
CA GLU A 92 8.25 -8.95 23.42
C GLU A 92 8.19 -8.99 24.95
N THR A 93 7.89 -7.86 25.59
CA THR A 93 7.72 -7.81 27.05
C THR A 93 6.53 -8.65 27.51
N LEU A 94 5.40 -8.57 26.80
CA LEU A 94 4.22 -9.37 27.12
C LEU A 94 4.50 -10.87 26.93
N ARG A 95 5.21 -11.25 25.86
CA ARG A 95 5.63 -12.64 25.64
C ARG A 95 6.50 -13.15 26.78
N LYS A 96 7.54 -12.41 27.16
CA LYS A 96 8.41 -12.77 28.29
C LYS A 96 7.64 -12.93 29.60
N ALA A 97 6.67 -12.06 29.86
CA ALA A 97 5.86 -12.11 31.08
C ALA A 97 4.99 -13.39 31.18
N VAL A 98 4.64 -14.00 30.05
CA VAL A 98 3.86 -15.25 30.00
C VAL A 98 4.70 -16.48 29.61
N GLY A 99 6.02 -16.32 29.46
CA GLY A 99 6.93 -17.41 29.10
C GLY A 99 6.92 -17.84 27.62
N LEU A 100 6.64 -16.91 26.71
CA LEU A 100 6.65 -17.09 25.24
C LEU A 100 7.87 -16.47 24.54
#